data_AF-A0A2T4IAP3-F1
#
_entry.id   AF-A0A2T4IAP3-F1
#
_cell.length_a   1.000
_cell.length_b   1.000
_cell.length_c   1.000
_cell.angle_alpha   90.00
_cell.angle_beta   90.00
_cell.angle_gamma   90.00
#
_symmetry.space_group_name_H-M   'P 1'
#
loop_
_entity.id
_entity.type
_entity.pdbx_description
1 polymer ?
#
loop_
_entity_poly.entity_id
_entity_poly.type
_entity_poly.pdbx_seq_one_letter_code
_entity_poly.pdbx_strand_id
1 'polypeptide(L)'
;MNNYYKIALELQDIVTEIIGVIFGSKKNELEIKVEDLNVLQRNNNSINSSTAIGYLIEEYVIVKLLNYFNSQQNKKEIKMNVKKVSNQNSYDFAIVYKNHLFYINLKTYQKNNNAIAAIKKLYDDYVEYNGVFPLHFLIFKINYNIGLSSDNENIKIIINSTESYFLEEINFSEWHQDKRSWSEAVDFNSGRLQVSNKFLKNHLLEIDNISYEKTKEQLALIYKLNRNKEDK
;
A
#
# COMPACT_ATOMS: atom_id res chain seq x y z
N MET A 1 25.33 -8.50 6.39
CA MET A 1 23.90 -8.20 6.63
C MET A 1 23.61 -6.81 6.11
N ASN A 2 22.73 -6.71 5.11
CA ASN A 2 22.37 -5.47 4.46
C ASN A 2 21.70 -4.47 5.43
N ASN A 3 22.40 -3.39 5.79
CA ASN A 3 21.90 -2.42 6.77
C ASN A 3 20.69 -1.62 6.27
N TYR A 4 20.63 -1.33 4.97
CA TYR A 4 19.47 -0.68 4.34
C TYR A 4 18.22 -1.52 4.61
N TYR A 5 18.28 -2.81 4.31
CA TYR A 5 17.16 -3.73 4.50
C TYR A 5 16.82 -3.97 5.98
N LYS A 6 17.83 -4.02 6.86
CA LYS A 6 17.61 -4.12 8.31
C LYS A 6 16.72 -2.99 8.84
N ILE A 7 17.00 -1.75 8.45
CA ILE A 7 16.21 -0.58 8.86
C ILE A 7 14.79 -0.66 8.29
N ALA A 8 14.64 -1.21 7.07
CA ALA A 8 13.35 -1.44 6.44
C ALA A 8 12.47 -2.40 7.25
N LEU A 9 13.02 -3.57 7.61
CA LEU A 9 12.34 -4.58 8.43
C LEU A 9 11.94 -4.02 9.80
N GLU A 10 12.82 -3.26 10.46
CA GLU A 10 12.48 -2.65 11.75
C GLU A 10 11.27 -1.71 11.66
N LEU A 11 11.16 -0.90 10.60
CA LEU A 11 9.98 -0.04 10.44
C LEU A 11 8.75 -0.85 10.07
N GLN A 12 8.89 -1.84 9.18
CA GLN A 12 7.80 -2.72 8.77
C GLN A 12 7.17 -3.44 9.98
N ASP A 13 8.01 -3.95 10.89
CA ASP A 13 7.55 -4.58 12.13
C ASP A 13 6.75 -3.60 13.00
N ILE A 14 7.26 -2.37 13.19
CA ILE A 14 6.58 -1.33 13.97
C ILE A 14 5.21 -1.00 13.37
N VAL A 15 5.16 -0.75 12.06
CA VAL A 15 3.90 -0.41 11.38
C VAL A 15 2.92 -1.57 11.45
N THR A 16 3.39 -2.80 11.25
CA THR A 16 2.57 -4.01 11.33
C THR A 16 2.01 -4.22 12.73
N GLU A 17 2.83 -4.04 13.78
CA GLU A 17 2.41 -4.15 15.17
C GLU A 17 1.31 -3.12 15.50
N ILE A 18 1.51 -1.85 15.14
CA ILE A 18 0.54 -0.79 15.41
C ILE A 18 -0.78 -1.06 14.69
N ILE A 19 -0.74 -1.47 13.41
CA ILE A 19 -1.95 -1.83 12.66
C ILE A 19 -2.65 -3.05 13.28
N GLY A 20 -1.89 -4.04 13.74
CA GLY A 20 -2.40 -5.19 14.49
C GLY A 20 -3.14 -4.77 15.76
N VAL A 21 -2.60 -3.81 16.52
CA VAL A 21 -3.27 -3.24 17.70
C VAL A 21 -4.53 -2.47 17.32
N ILE A 22 -4.49 -1.68 16.24
CA ILE A 22 -5.65 -0.91 15.74
C ILE A 22 -6.83 -1.84 15.46
N PHE A 23 -6.62 -2.92 14.71
CA PHE A 23 -7.70 -3.87 14.39
C PHE A 23 -8.02 -4.79 15.57
N GLY A 24 -7.02 -5.27 16.31
CA GLY A 24 -7.20 -6.14 17.47
C GLY A 24 -8.05 -5.49 18.57
N SER A 25 -7.93 -4.18 18.79
CA SER A 25 -8.79 -3.42 19.71
C SER A 25 -10.28 -3.43 19.36
N LYS A 26 -10.60 -3.83 18.12
CA LYS A 26 -11.96 -3.98 17.57
C LYS A 26 -12.28 -5.42 17.19
N LYS A 27 -11.52 -6.40 17.71
CA LYS A 27 -11.66 -7.82 17.36
C LYS A 27 -11.59 -8.08 15.85
N ASN A 28 -10.84 -7.26 15.12
CA ASN A 28 -10.76 -7.30 13.66
C ASN A 28 -12.09 -7.04 12.93
N GLU A 29 -13.03 -6.36 13.58
CA GLU A 29 -14.33 -6.02 13.02
C GLU A 29 -14.54 -4.50 12.97
N LEU A 30 -14.96 -3.99 11.82
CA LEU A 30 -15.30 -2.58 11.64
C LEU A 30 -16.76 -2.43 11.22
N GLU A 31 -17.36 -1.33 11.65
CA GLU A 31 -18.74 -0.99 11.35
C GLU A 31 -18.77 0.35 10.61
N ILE A 32 -19.55 0.43 9.54
CA ILE A 32 -19.84 1.69 8.86
C ILE A 32 -21.25 2.11 9.25
N LYS A 33 -21.35 3.25 9.93
CA LYS A 33 -22.62 3.86 10.29
C LYS A 33 -22.82 5.19 9.58
N VAL A 34 -24.06 5.44 9.17
CA VAL A 34 -24.54 6.79 8.87
C VAL A 34 -25.56 7.09 9.96
N GLU A 35 -25.26 8.13 10.76
CA GLU A 35 -25.93 8.35 12.05
C GLU A 35 -25.79 7.11 12.95
N ASP A 36 -26.90 6.49 13.34
CA ASP A 36 -26.94 5.26 14.13
C ASP A 36 -27.19 4.00 13.30
N LEU A 37 -27.47 4.15 12.00
CA LEU A 37 -27.82 3.05 11.10
C LEU A 37 -26.59 2.40 10.49
N ASN A 38 -26.49 1.08 10.61
CA ASN A 38 -25.51 0.27 9.89
C ASN A 38 -25.93 0.12 8.42
N VAL A 39 -25.20 0.80 7.53
CA VAL A 39 -25.52 0.85 6.09
C VAL A 39 -25.21 -0.45 5.34
N LEU A 40 -24.49 -1.38 5.98
CA LEU A 40 -24.19 -2.70 5.42
C LEU A 40 -25.26 -3.75 5.77
N GLN A 41 -26.16 -3.46 6.73
CA GLN A 41 -27.13 -4.42 7.27
C GLN A 41 -28.14 -4.93 6.23
N ARG A 42 -28.45 -4.13 5.20
CA ARG A 42 -29.38 -4.53 4.14
C ARG A 42 -28.69 -5.50 3.18
N ASN A 43 -29.28 -6.67 2.97
CA ASN A 43 -28.88 -7.61 1.92
C ASN A 43 -28.90 -6.93 0.53
N ASN A 44 -27.92 -7.25 -0.30
CA ASN A 44 -27.73 -6.67 -1.65
C ASN A 44 -27.69 -5.13 -1.65
N ASN A 45 -27.09 -4.51 -0.63
CA ASN A 45 -26.76 -3.10 -0.70
C ASN A 45 -25.63 -2.85 -1.71
N SER A 46 -25.66 -1.69 -2.38
CA SER A 46 -24.68 -1.32 -3.40
C SER A 46 -23.31 -0.96 -2.81
N ILE A 47 -23.22 -0.76 -1.49
CA ILE A 47 -21.97 -0.41 -0.79
C ILE A 47 -21.08 -1.65 -0.67
N ASN A 48 -21.66 -2.84 -0.51
CA ASN A 48 -20.93 -4.10 -0.31
C ASN A 48 -19.98 -4.44 -1.47
N SER A 49 -20.29 -4.02 -2.69
CA SER A 49 -19.44 -4.22 -3.87
C SER A 49 -18.61 -2.98 -4.24
N SER A 50 -18.70 -1.91 -3.44
CA SER A 50 -18.06 -0.62 -3.72
C SER A 50 -16.60 -0.63 -3.28
N THR A 51 -15.75 -0.05 -4.12
CA THR A 51 -14.36 0.29 -3.76
C THR A 51 -14.28 1.31 -2.61
N ALA A 52 -15.38 2.01 -2.31
CA ALA A 52 -15.46 2.97 -1.21
C ALA A 52 -15.17 2.34 0.15
N ILE A 53 -15.57 1.08 0.38
CA ILE A 53 -15.25 0.38 1.63
C ILE A 53 -13.73 0.30 1.83
N GLY A 54 -13.01 -0.02 0.76
CA GLY A 54 -11.55 -0.06 0.79
C GLY A 54 -10.94 1.28 1.18
N TYR A 55 -11.40 2.36 0.55
CA TYR A 55 -10.95 3.72 0.89
C TYR A 55 -11.26 4.12 2.34
N LEU A 56 -12.40 3.69 2.88
CA LEU A 56 -12.75 3.95 4.29
C LEU A 56 -11.82 3.21 5.25
N ILE A 57 -11.46 1.95 4.96
CA ILE A 57 -10.52 1.17 5.77
C ILE A 57 -9.11 1.81 5.69
N GLU A 58 -8.65 2.19 4.50
CA GLU A 58 -7.36 2.88 4.31
C GLU A 58 -7.31 4.18 5.11
N GLU A 59 -8.33 5.03 4.99
CA GLU A 59 -8.40 6.30 5.72
C GLU A 59 -8.47 6.07 7.24
N TYR A 60 -9.26 5.10 7.70
CA TYR A 60 -9.34 4.74 9.11
C TYR A 60 -7.96 4.38 9.68
N VAL A 61 -7.18 3.56 8.96
CA VAL A 61 -5.82 3.18 9.36
C VAL A 61 -4.88 4.38 9.35
N ILE A 62 -4.90 5.21 8.30
CA ILE A 62 -4.05 6.41 8.19
C ILE A 62 -4.30 7.34 9.38
N VAL A 63 -5.57 7.64 9.69
CA VAL A 63 -5.93 8.52 10.81
C VAL A 63 -5.48 7.92 12.15
N LYS A 64 -5.63 6.61 12.35
CA LYS A 64 -5.17 5.94 13.57
C LYS A 64 -3.64 5.96 13.71
N LEU A 65 -2.90 5.72 12.63
CA LEU A 65 -1.44 5.82 12.60
C LEU A 65 -0.98 7.25 12.88
N LEU A 66 -1.60 8.24 12.25
CA LEU A 66 -1.29 9.65 12.45
C LEU A 66 -1.48 10.05 13.92
N ASN A 67 -2.61 9.65 14.52
CA ASN A 67 -2.87 9.88 15.94
C ASN A 67 -1.86 9.19 16.84
N TYR A 68 -1.46 7.95 16.50
CA TYR A 68 -0.44 7.23 17.25
C TYR A 68 0.90 7.96 17.21
N PHE A 69 1.40 8.29 16.01
CA PHE A 69 2.71 8.94 15.83
C PHE A 69 2.74 10.39 16.36
N ASN A 70 1.60 11.07 16.46
CA ASN A 70 1.51 12.40 17.07
C ASN A 70 1.28 12.36 18.60
N SER A 71 1.12 11.18 19.19
CA SER A 71 0.85 11.04 20.63
C SER A 71 2.12 10.78 21.44
N GLN A 72 2.00 10.89 22.77
CA GLN A 72 3.02 10.49 23.74
C GLN A 72 3.39 8.99 23.67
N GLN A 73 2.60 8.18 22.95
CA GLN A 73 2.89 6.75 22.74
C GLN A 73 4.02 6.54 21.72
N ASN A 74 4.35 7.55 20.90
CA ASN A 74 5.43 7.49 19.92
C ASN A 74 6.81 7.61 20.58
N LYS A 75 7.26 6.55 21.25
CA LYS A 75 8.57 6.50 21.91
C LYS A 75 9.76 6.55 20.95
N LYS A 76 9.53 6.35 19.64
CA LYS A 76 10.56 6.27 18.60
C LYS A 76 10.71 7.56 17.78
N GLU A 77 9.97 8.62 18.15
CA GLU A 77 9.97 9.94 17.48
C GLU A 77 9.76 9.86 15.96
N ILE A 78 8.99 8.88 15.52
CA ILE A 78 8.70 8.65 14.10
C ILE A 78 7.81 9.77 13.60
N LYS A 79 8.22 10.46 12.53
CA LYS A 79 7.43 11.52 11.91
C LYS A 79 6.69 10.97 10.69
N MET A 80 5.37 11.01 10.75
CA MET A 80 4.47 10.67 9.65
C MET A 80 4.02 11.94 8.94
N ASN A 81 4.21 12.00 7.63
CA ASN A 81 3.73 13.08 6.77
C ASN A 81 2.65 12.55 5.85
N VAL A 82 1.43 13.09 5.99
CA VAL A 82 0.32 12.78 5.09
C VAL A 82 0.31 13.81 3.97
N LYS A 83 0.83 13.46 2.80
CA LYS A 83 0.62 14.22 1.56
C LYS A 83 -0.50 13.56 0.77
N LYS A 84 -1.73 13.62 1.28
CA LYS A 84 -2.88 13.04 0.58
C LYS A 84 -3.50 14.07 -0.37
N VAL A 85 -3.21 13.91 -1.65
CA VAL A 85 -4.15 14.30 -2.72
C VAL A 85 -4.35 13.05 -3.56
N SER A 86 -5.57 12.51 -3.56
CA SER A 86 -5.90 11.30 -4.32
C SER A 86 -5.47 11.45 -5.78
N ASN A 87 -4.90 10.39 -6.34
CA ASN A 87 -4.39 10.32 -7.72
C ASN A 87 -3.15 11.18 -8.05
N GLN A 88 -2.57 11.91 -7.09
CA GLN A 88 -1.34 12.66 -7.35
C GLN A 88 -0.07 11.84 -7.10
N ASN A 89 -0.09 10.98 -6.07
CA ASN A 89 1.06 10.20 -5.62
C ASN A 89 0.80 8.69 -5.74
N SER A 90 1.87 7.90 -5.76
CA SER A 90 1.91 6.44 -5.74
C SER A 90 1.77 5.84 -4.33
N TYR A 91 1.98 6.66 -3.29
CA TYR A 91 1.91 6.28 -1.89
C TYR A 91 0.86 7.12 -1.14
N ASP A 92 0.43 6.62 0.02
CA ASP A 92 -0.65 7.22 0.81
C ASP A 92 -0.12 8.14 1.90
N PHE A 93 1.04 7.80 2.48
CA PHE A 93 1.76 8.64 3.44
C PHE A 93 3.25 8.29 3.46
N ALA A 94 4.03 9.18 4.04
CA ALA A 94 5.47 8.99 4.19
C ALA A 94 5.88 8.97 5.66
N ILE A 95 6.91 8.20 5.99
CA ILE A 95 7.53 8.17 7.31
C ILE A 95 9.03 8.45 7.18
N VAL A 96 9.58 9.28 8.07
CA VAL A 96 11.04 9.38 8.24
C VAL A 96 11.44 8.61 9.50
N TYR A 97 12.35 7.65 9.34
CA TYR A 97 12.88 6.83 10.43
C TYR A 97 14.36 6.54 10.20
N LYS A 98 15.20 6.78 11.22
CA LYS A 98 16.67 6.57 11.16
C LYS A 98 17.37 7.18 9.94
N ASN A 99 16.95 8.37 9.50
CA ASN A 99 17.44 9.04 8.27
C ASN A 99 17.16 8.27 6.97
N HIS A 100 16.11 7.45 6.96
CA HIS A 100 15.52 6.86 5.77
C HIS A 100 14.12 7.43 5.56
N LEU A 101 13.73 7.60 4.30
CA LEU A 101 12.38 7.97 3.91
C LEU A 101 11.63 6.72 3.46
N PHE A 102 10.41 6.56 3.96
CA PHE A 102 9.55 5.43 3.66
C PHE A 102 8.27 5.94 3.04
N TYR A 103 8.03 5.59 1.78
CA TYR A 103 6.72 5.73 1.16
C TYR A 103 5.90 4.49 1.44
N ILE A 104 4.72 4.69 2.03
CA ILE A 104 3.83 3.60 2.41
C ILE A 104 2.58 3.69 1.54
N ASN A 105 2.35 2.63 0.78
CA ASN A 105 1.14 2.47 -0.02
C ASN A 105 0.23 1.43 0.66
N LEU A 106 -0.89 1.90 1.21
CA LEU A 106 -1.92 1.06 1.77
C LEU A 106 -2.83 0.55 0.65
N LYS A 107 -3.17 -0.73 0.73
CA LYS A 107 -4.03 -1.39 -0.26
C LYS A 107 -5.01 -2.32 0.42
N THR A 108 -6.28 -1.98 0.33
CA THR A 108 -7.35 -2.85 0.81
C THR A 108 -7.91 -3.70 -0.31
N TYR A 109 -8.33 -4.92 0.01
CA TYR A 109 -8.90 -5.82 -0.97
C TYR A 109 -9.85 -6.85 -0.38
N GLN A 110 -11.00 -7.03 -1.03
CA GLN A 110 -11.95 -8.08 -0.67
C GLN A 110 -11.64 -9.41 -1.38
N LYS A 111 -11.20 -9.30 -2.63
CA LYS A 111 -10.73 -10.38 -3.51
C LYS A 111 -9.34 -10.01 -4.02
N ASN A 112 -8.69 -10.87 -4.80
CA ASN A 112 -7.34 -10.61 -5.31
C ASN A 112 -7.14 -9.19 -5.88
N ASN A 113 -6.18 -8.46 -5.32
CA ASN A 113 -5.69 -7.18 -5.84
C ASN A 113 -4.16 -7.21 -5.95
N ASN A 114 -3.69 -7.31 -7.18
CA ASN A 114 -2.26 -7.33 -7.49
C ASN A 114 -1.73 -5.93 -7.82
N ALA A 115 -2.60 -4.94 -8.00
CA ALA A 115 -2.20 -3.62 -8.43
C ALA A 115 -1.55 -2.82 -7.29
N ILE A 116 -0.38 -2.25 -7.57
CA ILE A 116 0.34 -1.36 -6.66
C ILE A 116 -0.02 0.09 -6.98
N ALA A 117 0.63 0.68 -7.97
CA ALA A 117 0.44 2.06 -8.36
C ALA A 117 0.68 2.22 -9.86
N ALA A 118 0.18 3.31 -10.43
CA ALA A 118 0.45 3.66 -11.81
C ALA A 118 1.96 3.81 -12.01
N ILE A 119 2.49 3.25 -13.09
CA ILE A 119 3.94 3.22 -13.35
C ILE A 119 4.49 4.64 -13.45
N LYS A 120 3.76 5.56 -14.10
CA LYS A 120 4.12 6.98 -14.12
C LYS A 120 4.27 7.56 -12.72
N LYS A 121 3.33 7.27 -11.81
CA LYS A 121 3.37 7.80 -10.44
C LYS A 121 4.51 7.20 -9.62
N LEU A 122 4.79 5.91 -9.79
CA LEU A 122 5.99 5.30 -9.20
C LEU A 122 7.27 5.95 -9.72
N TYR A 123 7.34 6.22 -11.02
CA TYR A 123 8.49 6.91 -11.60
C TYR A 123 8.65 8.32 -11.02
N ASP A 124 7.60 9.14 -11.07
CA ASP A 124 7.60 10.52 -10.58
C ASP A 124 7.98 10.59 -9.08
N ASP A 125 7.45 9.70 -8.23
CA ASP A 125 7.70 9.74 -6.78
C ASP A 125 9.01 9.06 -6.36
N TYR A 126 9.34 7.91 -6.94
CA TYR A 126 10.41 7.03 -6.47
C TYR A 126 11.70 7.17 -7.28
N VAL A 127 11.59 7.28 -8.61
CA VAL A 127 12.74 7.33 -9.50
C VAL A 127 13.28 8.76 -9.60
N GLU A 128 12.41 9.75 -9.77
CA GLU A 128 12.82 11.17 -9.82
C GLU A 128 13.13 11.76 -8.43
N TYR A 129 12.98 10.96 -7.37
CA TYR A 129 13.39 11.36 -6.03
C TYR A 129 14.86 11.79 -5.98
N ASN A 130 15.08 13.03 -5.52
CA ASN A 130 16.37 13.68 -5.42
C ASN A 130 16.69 14.15 -4.00
N GLY A 131 16.01 13.60 -2.99
CA GLY A 131 16.25 13.93 -1.60
C GLY A 131 17.47 13.23 -1.02
N VAL A 132 17.80 13.60 0.22
CA VAL A 132 19.07 13.21 0.88
C VAL A 132 19.00 11.82 1.53
N PHE A 133 17.79 11.32 1.84
CA PHE A 133 17.61 10.06 2.55
C PHE A 133 17.42 8.89 1.59
N PRO A 134 17.97 7.69 1.86
CA PRO A 134 17.61 6.51 1.09
C PRO A 134 16.10 6.25 1.20
N LEU A 135 15.48 6.01 0.05
CA LEU A 135 14.03 5.86 -0.08
C LEU A 135 13.64 4.39 -0.11
N HIS A 136 12.65 4.01 0.70
CA HIS A 136 12.01 2.70 0.68
C HIS A 136 10.55 2.81 0.24
N PHE A 137 10.02 1.79 -0.44
CA PHE A 137 8.61 1.75 -0.82
C PHE A 137 7.90 0.52 -0.27
N LEU A 138 7.17 0.71 0.83
CA LEU A 138 6.42 -0.34 1.51
C LEU A 138 5.01 -0.46 0.91
N ILE A 139 4.66 -1.65 0.45
CA ILE A 139 3.28 -2.03 0.16
C ILE A 139 2.70 -2.68 1.40
N PHE A 140 1.59 -2.14 1.90
CA PHE A 140 0.89 -2.72 3.05
C PHE A 140 -0.54 -3.07 2.64
N LYS A 141 -0.82 -4.36 2.55
CA LYS A 141 -2.10 -4.90 2.09
C LYS A 141 -2.98 -5.35 3.25
N ILE A 142 -4.29 -5.09 3.15
CA ILE A 142 -5.30 -5.45 4.15
C ILE A 142 -6.40 -6.24 3.43
N ASN A 143 -6.53 -7.53 3.77
CA ASN A 143 -7.64 -8.35 3.29
C ASN A 143 -8.86 -8.18 4.19
N TYR A 144 -10.02 -7.99 3.58
CA TYR A 144 -11.28 -7.93 4.31
C TYR A 144 -12.38 -8.72 3.61
N ASN A 145 -13.45 -9.02 4.33
CA ASN A 145 -14.73 -9.43 3.77
C ASN A 145 -15.87 -8.72 4.50
N ILE A 146 -17.08 -8.89 4.00
CA ILE A 146 -18.29 -8.38 4.64
C ILE A 146 -19.06 -9.61 5.10
N GLY A 147 -19.39 -9.68 6.39
CA GLY A 147 -20.00 -10.85 6.98
C GLY A 147 -20.61 -10.56 8.34
N LEU A 148 -21.22 -11.58 8.93
CA LEU A 148 -21.81 -11.49 10.27
C LEU A 148 -20.71 -11.32 11.31
N SER A 149 -20.93 -10.41 12.25
CA SER A 149 -20.07 -10.27 13.42
C SER A 149 -20.15 -11.48 14.33
N SER A 150 -19.05 -11.78 15.03
CA SER A 150 -19.01 -12.83 16.04
C SER A 150 -19.79 -12.49 17.31
N ASP A 151 -20.07 -11.21 17.55
CA ASP A 151 -20.61 -10.72 18.83
C ASP A 151 -22.12 -10.40 18.77
N ASN A 152 -22.59 -9.98 17.61
CA ASN A 152 -23.98 -9.61 17.37
C ASN A 152 -24.30 -9.93 15.91
N GLU A 153 -25.51 -10.36 15.57
CA GLU A 153 -25.90 -10.77 14.20
C GLU A 153 -25.89 -9.63 13.16
N ASN A 154 -25.15 -8.55 13.42
CA ASN A 154 -24.96 -7.43 12.52
C ASN A 154 -23.92 -7.75 11.44
N ILE A 155 -24.12 -7.14 10.27
CA ILE A 155 -23.16 -7.22 9.18
C ILE A 155 -22.03 -6.21 9.43
N LYS A 156 -20.78 -6.70 9.40
CA LYS A 156 -19.58 -5.89 9.60
C LYS A 156 -18.56 -6.14 8.50
N ILE A 157 -17.57 -5.25 8.44
CA ILE A 157 -16.32 -5.48 7.72
C ILE A 157 -15.44 -6.31 8.65
N ILE A 158 -15.05 -7.49 8.20
CA ILE A 158 -14.15 -8.39 8.93
C ILE A 158 -12.77 -8.29 8.27
N ILE A 159 -11.75 -7.96 9.07
CA ILE A 159 -10.36 -7.93 8.64
C ILE A 159 -9.77 -9.32 8.80
N ASN A 160 -9.42 -9.96 7.69
CA ASN A 160 -8.95 -11.35 7.69
C ASN A 160 -7.45 -11.46 7.90
N SER A 161 -6.69 -10.62 7.20
CA SER A 161 -5.23 -10.63 7.24
C SER A 161 -4.62 -9.31 6.82
N THR A 162 -3.37 -9.12 7.21
CA THR A 162 -2.51 -8.05 6.72
C THR A 162 -1.23 -8.65 6.19
N GLU A 163 -0.73 -8.12 5.08
CA GLU A 163 0.52 -8.55 4.45
C GLU A 163 1.31 -7.29 4.08
N SER A 164 2.63 -7.34 4.15
CA SER A 164 3.46 -6.22 3.69
C SER A 164 4.76 -6.69 3.08
N TYR A 165 5.29 -5.92 2.15
CA TYR A 165 6.55 -6.17 1.46
C TYR A 165 7.09 -4.88 0.86
N PHE A 166 8.40 -4.83 0.65
CA PHE A 166 9.09 -3.72 0.01
C PHE A 166 9.22 -3.95 -1.50
N LEU A 167 9.14 -2.90 -2.33
CA LEU A 167 9.46 -3.03 -3.76
C LEU A 167 10.91 -3.46 -3.96
N GLU A 168 11.78 -3.10 -3.02
CA GLU A 168 13.20 -3.41 -3.02
C GLU A 168 13.52 -4.88 -2.85
N GLU A 169 12.55 -5.68 -2.41
CA GLU A 169 12.68 -7.13 -2.27
C GLU A 169 12.46 -7.87 -3.60
N ILE A 170 11.97 -7.19 -4.65
CA ILE A 170 11.44 -7.83 -5.85
C ILE A 170 12.35 -7.55 -7.06
N ASN A 171 12.66 -8.60 -7.82
CA ASN A 171 13.24 -8.47 -9.14
C ASN A 171 12.14 -8.22 -10.20
N PHE A 172 12.11 -7.02 -10.76
CA PHE A 172 11.14 -6.64 -11.79
C PHE A 172 11.57 -6.92 -13.24
N SER A 173 12.54 -7.81 -13.48
CA SER A 173 12.96 -8.16 -14.86
C SER A 173 11.81 -8.72 -15.71
N GLU A 174 10.84 -9.40 -15.10
CA GLU A 174 9.66 -9.98 -15.76
C GLU A 174 8.36 -9.28 -15.33
N TRP A 175 8.37 -7.95 -15.20
CA TRP A 175 7.22 -7.21 -14.67
C TRP A 175 5.93 -7.39 -15.50
N HIS A 176 4.81 -7.23 -14.81
CA HIS A 176 3.49 -7.18 -15.41
C HIS A 176 2.77 -5.90 -15.02
N GLN A 177 1.84 -5.46 -15.86
CA GLN A 177 0.99 -4.30 -15.60
C GLN A 177 -0.44 -4.56 -16.06
N ASP A 178 -1.41 -3.85 -15.47
CA ASP A 178 -2.73 -3.77 -16.07
C ASP A 178 -2.72 -2.81 -17.27
N LYS A 179 -3.65 -3.00 -18.21
CA LYS A 179 -3.78 -2.19 -19.44
C LYS A 179 -4.85 -1.10 -19.30
N ARG A 180 -5.07 -0.56 -18.09
CA ARG A 180 -6.10 0.47 -17.91
C ARG A 180 -5.65 1.77 -18.56
N SER A 181 -6.17 2.06 -19.75
CA SER A 181 -6.16 3.40 -20.35
C SER A 181 -7.59 3.92 -20.36
N TRP A 182 -7.81 5.10 -19.78
CA TRP A 182 -9.08 5.83 -19.88
C TRP A 182 -9.04 6.92 -20.96
N SER A 183 -7.91 7.06 -21.66
CA SER A 183 -7.69 7.99 -22.76
C SER A 183 -7.84 7.31 -24.12
N GLU A 184 -8.16 8.10 -25.15
CA GLU A 184 -8.23 7.65 -26.55
C GLU A 184 -6.88 7.13 -27.06
N ALA A 185 -5.78 7.70 -26.58
CA ALA A 185 -4.43 7.18 -26.81
C ALA A 185 -4.07 6.13 -25.74
N VAL A 186 -3.37 5.07 -26.15
CA VAL A 186 -2.85 4.06 -25.24
C VAL A 186 -1.63 4.63 -24.51
N ASP A 187 -1.79 4.94 -23.21
CA ASP A 187 -0.68 5.27 -22.31
C ASP A 187 -0.37 4.04 -21.45
N PHE A 188 0.75 3.37 -21.72
CA PHE A 188 1.16 2.19 -20.95
C PHE A 188 1.63 2.55 -19.54
N ASN A 189 2.11 3.77 -19.32
CA ASN A 189 2.55 4.24 -18.01
C ASN A 189 1.39 4.67 -17.10
N SER A 190 0.20 4.89 -17.65
CA SER A 190 -1.05 5.02 -16.89
C SER A 190 -1.50 3.71 -16.23
N GLY A 191 -1.06 2.57 -16.79
CA GLY A 191 -1.27 1.24 -16.23
C GLY A 191 -0.57 1.05 -14.89
N ARG A 192 -1.13 0.18 -14.06
CA ARG A 192 -0.61 -0.09 -12.71
C ARG A 192 0.28 -1.32 -12.70
N LEU A 193 1.46 -1.19 -12.08
CA LEU A 193 2.37 -2.30 -11.82
C LEU A 193 1.65 -3.40 -11.02
N GLN A 194 1.76 -4.65 -11.46
CA GLN A 194 1.10 -5.80 -10.86
C GLN A 194 2.11 -6.68 -10.12
N VAL A 195 1.87 -6.92 -8.83
CA VAL A 195 2.60 -7.90 -8.02
C VAL A 195 1.59 -8.84 -7.39
N SER A 196 1.50 -10.04 -7.97
CA SER A 196 0.72 -11.15 -7.40
C SER A 196 1.54 -11.89 -6.35
N ASN A 197 0.87 -12.64 -5.47
CA ASN A 197 1.57 -13.44 -4.46
C ASN A 197 2.49 -14.50 -5.09
N LYS A 198 2.11 -15.04 -6.26
CA LYS A 198 2.98 -15.95 -7.03
C LYS A 198 4.20 -15.22 -7.59
N PHE A 199 4.00 -14.04 -8.16
CA PHE A 199 5.10 -13.24 -8.71
C PHE A 199 6.10 -12.85 -7.62
N LEU A 200 5.60 -12.33 -6.49
CA LEU A 200 6.40 -11.97 -5.32
C LEU A 200 7.29 -13.14 -4.90
N LYS A 201 6.70 -14.31 -4.63
CA LYS A 201 7.45 -15.51 -4.17
C LYS A 201 8.52 -15.97 -5.16
N ASN A 202 8.27 -15.85 -6.45
CA ASN A 202 9.17 -16.35 -7.50
C ASN A 202 10.30 -15.37 -7.84
N HIS A 203 10.18 -14.10 -7.45
CA HIS A 203 11.10 -13.03 -7.85
C HIS A 203 11.72 -12.29 -6.67
N LEU A 204 11.74 -12.91 -5.48
CA LEU A 204 12.46 -12.33 -4.34
C LEU A 204 13.95 -12.27 -4.63
N LEU A 205 14.55 -11.12 -4.34
CA LEU A 205 16.00 -10.93 -4.35
C LEU A 205 16.63 -11.54 -3.10
N GLU A 206 17.88 -11.98 -3.23
CA GLU A 206 18.71 -12.27 -2.07
C GLU A 206 18.94 -10.98 -1.26
N ILE A 207 19.05 -11.10 0.07
CA ILE A 207 19.15 -9.96 0.99
C ILE A 207 20.28 -8.98 0.62
N ASP A 208 21.44 -9.50 0.18
CA ASP A 208 22.58 -8.66 -0.19
C ASP A 208 22.36 -7.92 -1.52
N ASN A 209 21.34 -8.30 -2.28
CA ASN A 209 20.95 -7.65 -3.53
C ASN A 209 19.85 -6.59 -3.36
N ILE A 210 19.23 -6.47 -2.19
CA ILE A 210 18.17 -5.49 -1.91
C ILE A 210 18.76 -4.08 -1.81
N SER A 211 18.40 -3.16 -2.70
CA SER A 211 18.82 -1.76 -2.59
C SER A 211 17.89 -0.80 -3.33
N TYR A 212 17.83 0.44 -2.85
CA TYR A 212 17.11 1.53 -3.51
C TYR A 212 17.52 1.69 -4.98
N GLU A 213 18.84 1.75 -5.27
CA GLU A 213 19.34 2.01 -6.62
C GLU A 213 18.95 0.94 -7.64
N LYS A 214 18.97 -0.35 -7.26
CA LYS A 214 18.58 -1.44 -8.16
C LYS A 214 17.10 -1.35 -8.52
N THR A 215 16.23 -1.12 -7.54
CA THR A 215 14.80 -0.97 -7.79
C THR A 215 14.51 0.30 -8.58
N LYS A 216 15.22 1.39 -8.31
CA LYS A 216 15.16 2.64 -9.07
C LYS A 216 15.49 2.41 -10.56
N GLU A 217 16.59 1.72 -10.84
CA GLU A 217 17.00 1.38 -12.22
C GLU A 217 15.96 0.52 -12.93
N GLN A 218 15.42 -0.49 -12.25
CA GLN A 218 14.37 -1.36 -12.80
C GLN A 218 13.09 -0.58 -13.13
N LEU A 219 12.61 0.26 -12.21
CA LEU A 219 11.41 1.09 -12.43
C LEU A 219 11.63 2.13 -13.54
N ALA A 220 12.83 2.73 -13.63
CA ALA A 220 13.19 3.64 -14.71
C ALA A 220 13.18 2.93 -16.08
N LEU A 221 13.71 1.71 -16.14
CA LEU A 221 13.70 0.89 -17.35
C LEU A 221 12.28 0.53 -17.78
N ILE A 222 11.42 0.14 -16.84
CA ILE A 222 10.00 -0.16 -17.11
C ILE A 222 9.30 1.04 -17.74
N TYR A 223 9.44 2.23 -17.13
CA TYR A 223 8.84 3.47 -17.63
C TYR A 223 9.30 3.79 -19.06
N LYS A 224 10.61 3.69 -19.31
CA LYS A 224 11.20 3.92 -20.64
C LYS A 224 10.70 2.92 -21.68
N LEU A 225 10.65 1.63 -21.34
CA LEU A 225 10.19 0.58 -22.26
C LEU A 225 8.71 0.71 -22.61
N ASN A 226 7.89 1.18 -21.68
CA ASN A 226 6.49 1.49 -21.94
C ASN A 226 6.33 2.70 -22.87
N ARG A 227 7.09 3.77 -22.66
CA ARG A 227 7.07 4.95 -23.54
C ARG A 227 7.42 4.58 -24.98
N ASN A 228 8.44 3.74 -25.19
CA ASN A 228 8.82 3.27 -26.53
C ASN A 228 7.76 2.39 -27.21
N LYS A 229 6.77 1.86 -26.49
CA LYS A 229 5.64 1.11 -27.05
C LYS A 229 4.50 2.03 -27.51
N GLU A 230 4.45 3.27 -27.01
CA GLU A 230 3.47 4.28 -27.41
C GLU A 230 3.87 4.91 -28.76
N ASP A 231 5.17 4.98 -29.04
CA ASP A 231 5.73 5.50 -30.31
C ASP A 231 5.66 4.49 -31.48
N LYS A 232 5.00 3.34 -31.31
CA LYS A 232 4.86 2.26 -32.32
C LYS A 232 3.40 2.01 -32.68
#